data_AF-A0A954IHT1-F1
#
_entry.id   AF-A0A954IHT1-F1
#
_cell.length_a   1.000
_cell.length_b   1.000
_cell.length_c   1.000
_cell.angle_alpha   90.00
_cell.angle_beta   90.00
_cell.angle_gamma   90.00
#
_symmetry.space_group_name_H-M   'P 1'
#
loop_
_entity.id
_entity.type
_entity.pdbx_description
1 polymer ?
#
loop_
_entity_poly.entity_id
_entity_poly.type
_entity_poly.pdbx_seq_one_letter_code
_entity_poly.pdbx_strand_id
1 'polypeptide(L)'
;MPRERTGQSGKCQSCGAKIRVPEIDESVPDDVEVSQSGSVIWRHESRTIPFEPTEGDPDRIEQISAHIETHLGPVANVFHELVSDLVHIDVHVVEPTEDRPWYTLVTSGMSEAPMNTPEGADDLRYAELLVMLPADWPLSMEAFEDEQYYWPIRWLKMLARFPHEYDTWLGFGHTVPNGDPPEPLGPGTDFCCNLLLPPLLVPEGFQTLEVDEFRSISFFSLIPIYRDEMEFKLKHGLDPLLTLFDECEVDDVINLERGSVLTET
;
A
#
# COMPACT_ATOMS: atom_id res chain seq x y z
N MET A 1 2.75 7.80 20.15
CA MET A 1 4.20 7.91 20.37
C MET A 1 4.50 9.03 21.37
N PRO A 2 5.61 8.98 22.13
CA PRO A 2 6.16 10.20 22.71
C PRO A 2 6.45 11.18 21.57
N ARG A 3 6.18 12.47 21.75
CA ARG A 3 6.39 13.58 20.79
C ARG A 3 7.84 13.75 20.29
N GLU A 4 8.74 12.83 20.63
CA GLU A 4 10.19 12.94 20.43
C GLU A 4 10.67 12.50 19.04
N ARG A 5 9.83 11.83 18.23
CA ARG A 5 10.20 11.31 16.89
C ARG A 5 9.45 11.91 15.70
N THR A 6 8.47 12.77 15.95
CA THR A 6 7.71 13.51 14.93
C THR A 6 8.63 14.38 14.08
N GLY A 7 8.46 14.36 12.74
CA GLY A 7 9.26 15.14 11.80
C GLY A 7 10.68 14.61 11.54
N GLN A 8 11.09 13.54 12.22
CA GLN A 8 12.41 12.95 12.03
C GLN A 8 12.42 11.99 10.84
N SER A 9 13.38 12.18 9.94
CA SER A 9 13.77 11.19 8.93
C SER A 9 14.75 10.19 9.55
N GLY A 10 14.41 8.91 9.51
CA GLY A 10 15.27 7.80 9.90
C GLY A 10 15.47 6.83 8.75
N LYS A 11 16.48 5.97 8.86
CA LYS A 11 16.50 4.73 8.07
C LYS A 11 15.91 3.63 8.93
N CYS A 12 14.99 2.85 8.36
CA CYS A 12 14.57 1.61 8.98
C CYS A 12 15.80 0.76 9.26
N GLN A 13 15.98 0.30 10.50
CA GLN A 13 17.16 -0.50 10.83
C GLN A 13 17.11 -1.90 10.22
N SER A 14 15.92 -2.39 9.89
CA SER A 14 15.72 -3.70 9.29
C SER A 14 15.81 -3.66 7.76
N CYS A 15 15.02 -2.81 7.10
CA CYS A 15 14.99 -2.77 5.63
C CYS A 15 15.80 -1.65 4.98
N GLY A 16 16.44 -0.77 5.76
CA GLY A 16 17.24 0.35 5.23
C GLY A 16 16.44 1.48 4.57
N ALA A 17 15.13 1.33 4.42
CA ALA A 17 14.24 2.32 3.80
C ALA A 17 14.32 3.67 4.53
N LYS A 18 14.38 4.76 3.77
CA LYS A 18 14.26 6.10 4.32
C LYS A 18 12.81 6.32 4.74
N ILE A 19 12.57 6.32 6.04
CA ILE A 19 11.27 6.57 6.63
C ILE A 19 11.27 7.98 7.17
N ARG A 20 10.32 8.80 6.73
CA ARG A 20 10.00 10.05 7.40
C ARG A 20 8.75 9.82 8.24
N VAL A 21 8.85 10.02 9.55
CA VAL A 21 7.68 10.05 10.41
C VAL A 21 7.01 11.40 10.17
N PRO A 22 5.78 11.45 9.63
CA PRO A 22 5.07 12.71 9.44
C PRO A 22 5.00 13.48 10.76
N GLU A 23 5.06 14.80 10.70
CA GLU A 23 4.73 15.60 11.87
C GLU A 23 3.27 15.31 12.28
N ILE A 24 2.99 15.31 13.59
CA ILE A 24 1.60 15.25 14.05
C ILE A 24 0.99 16.55 13.56
N ASP A 25 0.05 16.42 12.65
CA ASP A 25 -0.73 17.53 12.15
C ASP A 25 -1.45 18.20 13.33
N GLU A 26 -1.07 19.45 13.62
CA GLU A 26 -1.68 20.24 14.70
C GLU A 26 -3.15 20.60 14.39
N SER A 27 -3.65 20.27 13.19
CA SER A 27 -5.06 20.35 12.83
C SER A 27 -5.87 19.11 13.22
N VAL A 28 -5.23 18.03 13.72
CA VAL A 28 -5.90 16.85 14.29
C VAL A 28 -6.73 17.28 15.50
N PRO A 29 -8.07 17.19 15.43
CA PRO A 29 -8.93 17.59 16.53
C PRO A 29 -8.62 16.85 17.84
N ASP A 30 -8.84 17.49 19.00
CA ASP A 30 -8.60 16.91 20.34
C ASP A 30 -9.43 15.62 20.61
N ASP A 31 -10.45 15.34 19.81
CA ASP A 31 -11.35 14.18 19.89
C ASP A 31 -10.97 13.01 18.98
N VAL A 32 -9.79 13.06 18.34
CA VAL A 32 -9.34 11.97 17.47
C VAL A 32 -8.93 10.73 18.28
N GLU A 33 -9.45 9.58 17.84
CA GLU A 33 -9.14 8.28 18.46
C GLU A 33 -7.66 7.95 18.27
N VAL A 34 -7.00 7.53 19.34
CA VAL A 34 -5.57 7.24 19.34
C VAL A 34 -5.33 5.84 19.89
N SER A 35 -4.51 5.05 19.20
CA SER A 35 -4.13 3.71 19.61
C SER A 35 -3.31 3.73 20.91
N GLN A 36 -3.14 2.57 21.56
CA GLN A 36 -2.29 2.48 22.76
C GLN A 36 -0.81 2.79 22.48
N SER A 37 -0.32 2.52 21.26
CA SER A 37 0.99 2.95 20.78
C SER A 37 1.07 4.45 20.45
N GLY A 38 -0.08 5.13 20.48
CA GLY A 38 -0.24 6.55 20.22
C GLY A 38 -0.19 6.91 18.74
N SER A 39 -0.68 6.03 17.87
CA SER A 39 -0.94 6.31 16.46
C SER A 39 -2.39 6.78 16.29
N VAL A 40 -2.65 7.68 15.35
CA VAL A 40 -4.01 8.14 15.06
C VAL A 40 -4.83 7.03 14.42
N ILE A 41 -6.08 6.87 14.85
CA ILE A 41 -7.09 6.01 14.23
C ILE A 41 -8.05 6.91 13.46
N TRP A 42 -7.98 6.84 12.14
CA TRP A 42 -8.82 7.63 11.24
C TRP A 42 -10.14 6.92 10.97
N ARG A 43 -11.25 7.66 11.10
CA ARG A 43 -12.60 7.21 10.78
C ARG A 43 -13.04 7.94 9.51
N HIS A 44 -13.34 7.21 8.46
CA HIS A 44 -13.73 7.80 7.17
C HIS A 44 -15.19 7.46 6.85
N GLU A 45 -15.97 8.48 6.51
CA GLU A 45 -17.29 8.33 5.90
C GLU A 45 -17.17 8.64 4.40
N SER A 46 -17.86 7.87 3.57
CA SER A 46 -17.84 8.12 2.13
C SER A 46 -18.44 9.49 1.84
N ARG A 47 -17.80 10.23 0.94
CA ARG A 47 -18.29 11.54 0.51
C ARG A 47 -19.24 11.37 -0.65
N THR A 48 -20.29 12.18 -0.68
CA THR A 48 -21.12 12.32 -1.89
C THR A 48 -20.39 13.23 -2.89
N ILE A 49 -19.45 12.66 -3.65
CA ILE A 49 -18.74 13.34 -4.72
C ILE A 49 -19.48 13.06 -6.04
N PRO A 50 -19.74 14.07 -6.90
CA PRO A 50 -20.25 13.82 -8.24
C PRO A 50 -19.26 12.95 -9.03
N PHE A 51 -19.76 12.02 -9.84
CA PHE A 51 -18.91 11.25 -10.74
C PHE A 51 -18.12 12.19 -11.66
N GLU A 52 -16.79 12.08 -11.62
CA GLU A 52 -15.87 12.84 -12.47
C GLU A 52 -15.05 11.87 -13.32
N PRO A 53 -15.37 11.72 -14.62
CA PRO A 53 -14.63 10.82 -15.49
C PRO A 53 -13.23 11.38 -15.75
N THR A 54 -12.23 10.50 -15.67
CA THR A 54 -10.84 10.76 -16.08
C THR A 54 -10.35 9.61 -16.95
N GLU A 55 -9.62 9.93 -18.01
CA GLU A 55 -8.96 8.96 -18.90
C GLU A 55 -7.50 8.69 -18.48
N GLY A 56 -7.07 9.34 -17.40
CA GLY A 56 -5.71 9.34 -16.91
C GLY A 56 -4.75 10.25 -17.69
N ASP A 57 -3.58 10.47 -17.10
CA ASP A 57 -2.52 11.26 -17.74
C ASP A 57 -1.57 10.32 -18.49
N PRO A 58 -1.61 10.28 -19.84
CA PRO A 58 -0.86 9.30 -20.62
C PRO A 58 0.66 9.44 -20.43
N ASP A 59 1.17 10.66 -20.26
CA ASP A 59 2.60 10.90 -20.06
C ASP A 59 3.05 10.32 -18.70
N ARG A 60 2.20 10.44 -17.67
CA ARG A 60 2.47 9.87 -16.34
C ARG A 60 2.36 8.35 -16.32
N ILE A 61 1.36 7.79 -17.00
CA ILE A 61 1.24 6.33 -17.17
C ILE A 61 2.50 5.79 -17.87
N GLU A 62 3.00 6.47 -18.90
CA GLU A 62 4.24 6.09 -19.58
C GLU A 62 5.46 6.19 -18.65
N GLN A 63 5.59 7.26 -17.86
CA GLN A 63 6.68 7.40 -16.88
C GLN A 63 6.68 6.30 -15.81
N ILE A 64 5.50 5.96 -15.26
CA ILE A 64 5.36 4.88 -14.28
C ILE A 64 5.70 3.53 -14.93
N SER A 65 5.17 3.27 -16.13
CA SER A 65 5.49 2.06 -16.89
C SER A 65 7.00 1.93 -17.15
N ALA A 66 7.66 2.98 -17.63
CA ALA A 66 9.10 2.99 -17.86
C ALA A 66 9.90 2.77 -16.56
N HIS A 67 9.44 3.32 -15.43
CA HIS A 67 10.06 3.10 -14.12
C HIS A 67 9.93 1.65 -13.66
N ILE A 68 8.76 1.04 -13.86
CA ILE A 68 8.52 -0.39 -13.63
C ILE A 68 9.47 -1.22 -14.51
N GLU A 69 9.49 -0.97 -15.82
CA GLU A 69 10.31 -1.74 -16.76
C GLU A 69 11.81 -1.67 -16.46
N THR A 70 12.29 -0.48 -16.06
CA THR A 70 13.69 -0.23 -15.72
C THR A 70 14.16 -1.04 -14.51
N HIS A 71 13.30 -1.23 -13.51
CA HIS A 71 13.70 -1.81 -12.22
C HIS A 71 13.19 -3.22 -11.99
N LEU A 72 11.98 -3.53 -12.47
CA LEU A 72 11.27 -4.77 -12.19
C LEU A 72 11.26 -5.72 -13.37
N GLY A 73 11.53 -5.25 -14.59
CA GLY A 73 11.44 -6.03 -15.83
C GLY A 73 10.20 -5.69 -16.66
N PRO A 74 10.09 -6.27 -17.87
CA PRO A 74 9.09 -5.86 -18.85
C PRO A 74 7.66 -6.01 -18.35
N VAL A 75 6.81 -5.03 -18.63
CA VAL A 75 5.38 -5.12 -18.34
C VAL A 75 4.76 -6.09 -19.35
N ALA A 76 4.28 -7.24 -18.86
CA ALA A 76 3.73 -8.30 -19.68
C ALA A 76 2.26 -8.03 -20.05
N ASN A 77 1.52 -7.38 -19.15
CA ASN A 77 0.12 -7.04 -19.32
C ASN A 77 -0.26 -5.81 -18.48
N VAL A 78 -1.32 -5.11 -18.89
CA VAL A 78 -1.94 -4.04 -18.11
C VAL A 78 -3.43 -4.34 -17.99
N PHE A 79 -3.93 -4.46 -16.76
CA PHE A 79 -5.37 -4.52 -16.53
C PHE A 79 -5.92 -3.11 -16.47
N HIS A 80 -6.58 -2.72 -17.55
CA HIS A 80 -7.23 -1.43 -17.64
C HIS A 80 -8.54 -1.40 -16.87
N GLU A 81 -8.80 -0.26 -16.23
CA GLU A 81 -10.07 -0.04 -15.59
C GLU A 81 -11.18 0.28 -16.60
N LEU A 82 -12.31 -0.42 -16.45
CA LEU A 82 -13.47 -0.24 -17.32
C LEU A 82 -14.32 0.99 -16.96
N VAL A 83 -14.32 1.41 -15.69
CA VAL A 83 -15.06 2.57 -15.20
C VAL A 83 -14.19 3.33 -14.20
N SER A 84 -13.73 4.50 -14.59
CA SER A 84 -12.89 5.36 -13.77
C SER A 84 -13.73 6.46 -13.14
N ASP A 85 -13.81 6.42 -11.82
CA ASP A 85 -14.35 7.51 -11.01
C ASP A 85 -13.18 8.08 -10.19
N LEU A 86 -13.03 9.41 -10.21
CA LEU A 86 -11.98 10.22 -9.58
C LEU A 86 -10.55 10.04 -10.15
N VAL A 87 -10.11 8.80 -10.35
CA VAL A 87 -8.77 8.41 -10.88
C VAL A 87 -8.88 7.22 -11.83
N HIS A 88 -8.02 7.14 -12.84
CA HIS A 88 -7.97 5.99 -13.77
C HIS A 88 -6.94 4.96 -13.27
N ILE A 89 -7.38 3.90 -12.58
CA ILE A 89 -6.45 2.93 -11.98
C ILE A 89 -6.19 1.76 -12.93
N ASP A 90 -5.04 1.81 -13.58
CA ASP A 90 -4.45 0.68 -14.30
C ASP A 90 -3.59 -0.18 -13.36
N VAL A 91 -3.49 -1.47 -13.65
CA VAL A 91 -2.61 -2.41 -12.94
C VAL A 91 -1.63 -3.04 -13.92
N HIS A 92 -0.36 -2.64 -13.82
CA HIS A 92 0.77 -3.19 -14.57
C HIS A 92 1.21 -4.51 -13.97
N VAL A 93 1.39 -5.53 -14.81
CA VAL A 93 1.79 -6.87 -14.40
C VAL A 93 3.20 -7.16 -14.90
N VAL A 94 4.09 -7.48 -13.97
CA VAL A 94 5.42 -8.00 -14.29
C VAL A 94 5.46 -9.48 -13.93
N GLU A 95 5.82 -10.32 -14.90
CA GLU A 95 5.83 -11.78 -14.74
C GLU A 95 6.97 -12.28 -13.82
N PRO A 96 6.81 -13.46 -13.22
CA PRO A 96 7.87 -14.16 -12.50
C PRO A 96 9.04 -14.50 -13.42
N THR A 97 10.24 -14.51 -12.85
CA THR A 97 11.44 -15.05 -13.47
C THR A 97 12.07 -16.10 -12.56
N GLU A 98 13.11 -16.80 -13.02
CA GLU A 98 13.84 -17.76 -12.17
C GLU A 98 14.44 -17.09 -10.92
N ASP A 99 14.94 -15.86 -11.06
CA ASP A 99 15.53 -15.08 -9.96
C ASP A 99 14.47 -14.35 -9.10
N ARG A 100 13.27 -14.13 -9.67
CA ARG A 100 12.16 -13.44 -9.02
C ARG A 100 10.86 -14.26 -9.17
N PRO A 101 10.69 -15.36 -8.41
CA PRO A 101 9.59 -16.31 -8.59
C PRO A 101 8.26 -15.82 -8.01
N TRP A 102 7.86 -14.60 -8.36
CA TRP A 102 6.57 -14.00 -8.01
C TRP A 102 6.14 -12.98 -9.08
N TYR A 103 4.83 -12.75 -9.19
CA TYR A 103 4.29 -11.61 -9.93
C TYR A 103 4.49 -10.34 -9.12
N THR A 104 4.72 -9.22 -9.80
CA THR A 104 4.60 -7.89 -9.20
C THR A 104 3.51 -7.11 -9.94
N LEU A 105 2.46 -6.72 -9.23
CA LEU A 105 1.36 -5.92 -9.75
C LEU A 105 1.49 -4.51 -9.19
N VAL A 106 1.56 -3.50 -10.05
CA VAL A 106 1.81 -2.10 -9.66
C VAL A 106 0.72 -1.21 -10.25
N THR A 107 0.18 -0.29 -9.46
CA THR A 107 -0.80 0.67 -9.97
C THR A 107 -0.14 1.77 -10.78
N SER A 108 -0.86 2.27 -11.78
CA SER A 108 -0.70 3.65 -12.25
C SER A 108 -2.06 4.31 -12.22
N GLY A 109 -2.15 5.51 -11.65
CA GLY A 109 -3.40 6.26 -11.57
C GLY A 109 -3.66 6.87 -10.20
N MET A 110 -3.16 6.24 -9.12
CA MET A 110 -3.33 6.75 -7.76
C MET A 110 -2.66 8.12 -7.62
N SER A 111 -1.51 8.28 -8.28
CA SER A 111 -0.73 9.52 -8.33
C SER A 111 -1.29 10.56 -9.32
N GLU A 112 -2.50 10.35 -9.86
CA GLU A 112 -3.08 11.28 -10.83
C GLU A 112 -3.40 12.65 -10.25
N ALA A 113 -3.93 12.62 -9.05
CA ALA A 113 -4.20 13.76 -8.19
C ALA A 113 -3.38 13.62 -6.90
N PRO A 114 -3.06 14.73 -6.22
CA PRO A 114 -2.43 14.66 -4.91
C PRO A 114 -3.42 14.10 -3.87
N MET A 115 -2.94 13.23 -3.00
CA MET A 115 -3.62 12.85 -1.76
C MET A 115 -3.69 14.02 -0.78
N ASN A 116 -4.63 13.97 0.16
CA ASN A 116 -4.78 14.98 1.21
C ASN A 116 -3.82 14.70 2.38
N THR A 117 -2.54 15.02 2.18
CA THR A 117 -1.49 14.86 3.20
C THR A 117 -1.51 16.00 4.23
N PRO A 118 -1.10 15.73 5.48
CA PRO A 118 -0.93 16.78 6.49
C PRO A 118 0.16 17.78 6.11
N GLU A 119 0.15 18.95 6.76
CA GLU A 119 1.19 19.96 6.58
C GLU A 119 2.59 19.38 6.86
N GLY A 120 3.56 19.67 5.99
CA GLY A 120 4.93 19.19 6.11
C GLY A 120 5.20 17.80 5.49
N ALA A 121 4.18 17.11 4.99
CA ALA A 121 4.27 15.82 4.29
C ALA A 121 4.05 15.95 2.77
N ASP A 122 4.43 17.08 2.19
CA ASP A 122 4.20 17.40 0.77
C ASP A 122 4.86 16.40 -0.20
N ASP A 123 5.95 15.77 0.23
CA ASP A 123 6.68 14.71 -0.45
C ASP A 123 5.91 13.38 -0.54
N LEU A 124 4.83 13.23 0.22
CA LEU A 124 3.97 12.04 0.24
C LEU A 124 2.64 12.25 -0.50
N ARG A 125 2.47 13.38 -1.19
CA ARG A 125 1.21 13.71 -1.89
C ARG A 125 0.90 12.77 -3.04
N TYR A 126 1.89 12.07 -3.59
CA TYR A 126 1.71 11.17 -4.70
C TYR A 126 2.29 9.80 -4.37
N ALA A 127 1.49 8.76 -4.57
CA ALA A 127 1.92 7.40 -4.35
C ALA A 127 1.32 6.47 -5.41
N GLU A 128 1.96 5.33 -5.60
CA GLU A 128 1.40 4.15 -6.25
C GLU A 128 1.54 2.95 -5.30
N LEU A 129 0.66 1.97 -5.48
CA LEU A 129 0.65 0.76 -4.67
C LEU A 129 1.12 -0.43 -5.48
N LEU A 130 1.65 -1.43 -4.80
CA LEU A 130 1.94 -2.72 -5.40
C LEU A 130 1.57 -3.88 -4.49
N VAL A 131 1.42 -5.04 -5.10
CA VAL A 131 1.29 -6.33 -4.41
C VAL A 131 2.15 -7.36 -5.14
N MET A 132 2.77 -8.26 -4.37
CA MET A 132 3.51 -9.39 -4.92
C MET A 132 2.77 -10.69 -4.66
N LEU A 133 2.60 -11.50 -5.71
CA LEU A 133 1.81 -12.73 -5.67
C LEU A 133 2.68 -13.94 -6.06
N PRO A 134 2.47 -15.12 -5.46
CA PRO A 134 3.18 -16.34 -5.85
C PRO A 134 3.16 -16.58 -7.36
N ALA A 135 4.22 -17.17 -7.92
CA ALA A 135 4.34 -17.40 -9.37
C ALA A 135 3.24 -18.29 -9.97
N ASP A 136 2.55 -19.07 -9.14
CA ASP A 136 1.43 -19.92 -9.50
C ASP A 136 0.05 -19.27 -9.26
N TRP A 137 0.01 -18.00 -8.84
CA TRP A 137 -1.25 -17.28 -8.63
C TRP A 137 -2.03 -17.11 -9.96
N PRO A 138 -3.33 -17.49 -10.00
CA PRO A 138 -4.13 -17.32 -11.22
C PRO A 138 -4.45 -15.83 -11.53
N LEU A 139 -4.00 -15.35 -12.69
CA LEU A 139 -4.21 -13.96 -13.16
C LEU A 139 -4.99 -13.85 -14.48
N SER A 140 -5.73 -14.89 -14.87
CA SER A 140 -6.58 -14.83 -16.08
C SER A 140 -7.90 -14.11 -15.79
N MET A 141 -8.53 -13.57 -16.84
CA MET A 141 -9.88 -12.99 -16.72
C MET A 141 -10.92 -13.99 -16.19
N GLU A 142 -10.77 -15.29 -16.53
CA GLU A 142 -11.61 -16.36 -15.99
C GLU A 142 -11.35 -16.58 -14.49
N ALA A 143 -10.09 -16.54 -14.05
CA ALA A 143 -9.77 -16.64 -12.63
C ALA A 143 -10.33 -15.46 -11.82
N PHE A 144 -10.41 -14.28 -12.43
CA PHE A 144 -10.97 -13.09 -11.79
C PHE A 144 -12.49 -13.14 -11.57
N GLU A 145 -13.19 -14.13 -12.12
CA GLU A 145 -14.59 -14.40 -11.77
C GLU A 145 -14.72 -15.00 -10.35
N ASP A 146 -13.63 -15.53 -9.79
CA ASP A 146 -13.58 -16.09 -8.45
C ASP A 146 -12.83 -15.18 -7.48
N GLU A 147 -13.52 -14.77 -6.43
CA GLU A 147 -12.98 -13.84 -5.44
C GLU A 147 -11.86 -14.44 -4.58
N GLN A 148 -11.67 -15.77 -4.60
CA GLN A 148 -10.50 -16.39 -3.97
C GLN A 148 -9.18 -15.94 -4.64
N TYR A 149 -9.22 -15.55 -5.92
CA TYR A 149 -8.05 -15.12 -6.69
C TYR A 149 -8.02 -13.61 -6.94
N TYR A 150 -9.19 -12.97 -7.05
CA TYR A 150 -9.29 -11.55 -7.40
C TYR A 150 -9.07 -10.60 -6.21
N TRP A 151 -9.22 -11.07 -4.97
CA TRP A 151 -9.20 -10.19 -3.81
C TRP A 151 -7.94 -9.31 -3.69
N PRO A 152 -6.69 -9.75 -4.00
CA PRO A 152 -5.53 -8.89 -3.89
C PRO A 152 -5.60 -7.72 -4.88
N ILE A 153 -6.06 -7.98 -6.11
CA ILE A 153 -6.22 -6.98 -7.16
C ILE A 153 -7.34 -6.01 -6.79
N ARG A 154 -8.46 -6.53 -6.27
CA ARG A 154 -9.57 -5.70 -5.77
C ARG A 154 -9.09 -4.74 -4.68
N TRP A 155 -8.33 -5.23 -3.69
CA TRP A 155 -7.78 -4.40 -2.61
C TRP A 155 -6.77 -3.39 -3.12
N LEU A 156 -5.89 -3.79 -4.04
CA LEU A 156 -4.95 -2.89 -4.69
C LEU A 156 -5.68 -1.70 -5.34
N LYS A 157 -6.70 -1.98 -6.16
CA LYS A 157 -7.50 -0.95 -6.83
C LYS A 157 -8.30 -0.09 -5.87
N MET A 158 -8.90 -0.69 -4.84
CA MET A 158 -9.69 0.02 -3.86
C MET A 158 -8.83 0.98 -3.03
N LEU A 159 -7.66 0.53 -2.57
CA LEU A 159 -6.75 1.39 -1.79
C LEU A 159 -6.10 2.47 -2.64
N ALA A 160 -5.89 2.25 -3.94
CA ALA A 160 -5.43 3.30 -4.86
C ALA A 160 -6.46 4.44 -5.03
N ARG A 161 -7.75 4.15 -4.86
CA ARG A 161 -8.84 5.14 -4.89
C ARG A 161 -9.10 5.81 -3.54
N PHE A 162 -8.80 5.08 -2.47
CA PHE A 162 -9.16 5.44 -1.10
C PHE A 162 -8.79 6.88 -0.70
N PRO A 163 -7.57 7.40 -1.01
CA PRO A 163 -7.24 8.79 -0.72
C PRO A 163 -8.18 9.81 -1.34
N HIS A 164 -8.68 9.53 -2.55
CA HIS A 164 -9.51 10.45 -3.33
C HIS A 164 -10.98 10.36 -2.95
N GLU A 165 -11.48 9.16 -2.65
CA GLU A 165 -12.85 8.94 -2.20
C GLU A 165 -13.12 9.51 -0.81
N TYR A 166 -12.13 9.38 0.09
CA TYR A 166 -12.26 9.78 1.49
C TYR A 166 -11.49 11.06 1.84
N ASP A 167 -10.82 11.69 0.85
CA ASP A 167 -9.98 12.90 1.01
C ASP A 167 -8.99 12.75 2.17
N THR A 168 -8.19 11.71 2.03
CA THR A 168 -7.20 11.27 3.01
C THR A 168 -5.89 10.98 2.28
N TRP A 169 -4.96 10.31 2.95
CA TRP A 169 -3.70 9.89 2.38
C TRP A 169 -3.29 8.52 2.91
N LEU A 170 -2.48 7.83 2.13
CA LEU A 170 -1.90 6.54 2.46
C LEU A 170 -0.38 6.65 2.47
N GLY A 171 0.28 6.01 3.42
CA GLY A 171 1.72 6.04 3.53
C GLY A 171 2.28 5.01 4.49
N PHE A 172 3.58 5.12 4.74
CA PHE A 172 4.32 4.15 5.54
C PHE A 172 3.67 3.87 6.90
N GLY A 173 3.46 2.58 7.18
CA GLY A 173 2.93 2.12 8.46
C GLY A 173 1.43 2.29 8.62
N HIS A 174 0.71 2.81 7.62
CA HIS A 174 -0.74 2.83 7.65
C HIS A 174 -1.30 1.42 7.56
N THR A 175 -2.39 1.18 8.30
CA THR A 175 -3.12 -0.09 8.32
C THR A 175 -4.57 0.18 7.96
N VAL A 176 -5.07 -0.50 6.93
CA VAL A 176 -6.45 -0.37 6.45
C VAL A 176 -7.17 -1.72 6.60
N PRO A 177 -8.00 -1.91 7.65
CA PRO A 177 -8.76 -3.14 7.86
C PRO A 177 -9.94 -3.26 6.90
N ASN A 178 -10.40 -4.49 6.65
CA ASN A 178 -11.68 -4.72 5.99
C ASN A 178 -12.84 -4.48 6.97
N GLY A 179 -13.26 -3.23 7.06
CA GLY A 179 -14.32 -2.81 7.96
C GLY A 179 -13.91 -2.73 9.43
N ASP A 180 -14.88 -2.38 10.26
CA ASP A 180 -14.76 -2.41 11.72
C ASP A 180 -16.05 -3.03 12.31
N PRO A 181 -16.02 -4.25 12.85
CA PRO A 181 -14.82 -5.07 13.13
C PRO A 181 -14.13 -5.61 11.86
N PRO A 182 -12.80 -5.89 11.89
CA PRO A 182 -12.07 -6.38 10.71
C PRO A 182 -12.54 -7.76 10.24
N GLU A 183 -12.93 -7.88 8.98
CA GLU A 183 -13.30 -9.13 8.30
C GLU A 183 -12.15 -9.64 7.41
N PRO A 184 -12.17 -10.90 6.95
CA PRO A 184 -11.20 -11.39 5.97
C PRO A 184 -11.12 -10.53 4.69
N LEU A 185 -9.91 -10.30 4.16
CA LEU A 185 -9.69 -9.54 2.92
C LEU A 185 -10.25 -10.26 1.70
N GLY A 186 -10.32 -11.59 1.74
CA GLY A 186 -10.86 -12.45 0.69
C GLY A 186 -11.25 -13.84 1.22
N PRO A 187 -11.92 -14.65 0.39
CA PRO A 187 -12.20 -16.05 0.72
C PRO A 187 -10.92 -16.86 0.93
N GLY A 188 -10.91 -17.77 1.92
CA GLY A 188 -9.81 -18.72 2.11
C GLY A 188 -8.56 -18.15 2.80
N THR A 189 -8.63 -16.94 3.36
CA THR A 189 -7.57 -16.35 4.18
C THR A 189 -8.13 -15.73 5.46
N ASP A 190 -7.33 -15.68 6.52
CA ASP A 190 -7.65 -14.95 7.76
C ASP A 190 -6.95 -13.58 7.83
N PHE A 191 -6.23 -13.16 6.78
CA PHE A 191 -5.77 -11.78 6.67
C PHE A 191 -6.97 -10.84 6.67
N CYS A 192 -6.93 -9.78 7.48
CA CYS A 192 -8.08 -8.88 7.64
C CYS A 192 -7.72 -7.39 7.47
N CYS A 193 -6.45 -7.08 7.21
CA CYS A 193 -5.96 -5.72 7.13
C CYS A 193 -4.76 -5.63 6.19
N ASN A 194 -4.66 -4.53 5.43
CA ASN A 194 -3.47 -4.22 4.63
C ASN A 194 -2.58 -3.24 5.40
N LEU A 195 -1.32 -3.60 5.60
CA LEU A 195 -0.25 -2.74 6.10
C LEU A 195 0.58 -2.21 4.92
N LEU A 196 0.82 -0.90 4.88
CA LEU A 196 1.63 -0.27 3.84
C LEU A 196 3.09 -0.16 4.25
N LEU A 197 4.00 -0.79 3.51
CA LEU A 197 5.45 -0.72 3.72
C LEU A 197 6.18 -0.39 2.40
N PRO A 198 7.38 0.23 2.45
CA PRO A 198 8.27 0.25 1.30
C PRO A 198 8.50 -1.16 0.79
N PRO A 199 8.46 -1.40 -0.53
CA PRO A 199 8.75 -2.71 -1.09
C PRO A 199 10.18 -3.13 -0.74
N LEU A 200 10.31 -4.33 -0.18
CA LEU A 200 11.54 -4.96 0.28
C LEU A 200 12.24 -5.74 -0.83
N LEU A 201 11.48 -6.38 -1.72
CA LEU A 201 12.01 -7.28 -2.74
C LEU A 201 12.25 -6.61 -4.09
N VAL A 202 12.49 -5.29 -4.08
CA VAL A 202 12.76 -4.48 -5.28
C VAL A 202 14.12 -3.77 -5.18
N PRO A 203 14.73 -3.35 -6.30
CA PRO A 203 15.93 -2.53 -6.26
C PRO A 203 15.70 -1.20 -5.50
N GLU A 204 16.73 -0.69 -4.80
CA GLU A 204 16.64 0.57 -4.02
C GLU A 204 16.14 1.76 -4.86
N GLY A 205 16.43 1.79 -6.16
CA GLY A 205 15.98 2.83 -7.09
C GLY A 205 14.49 2.81 -7.43
N PHE A 206 13.76 1.74 -7.11
CA PHE A 206 12.34 1.62 -7.47
C PHE A 206 11.40 2.38 -6.52
N GLN A 207 11.77 2.57 -5.26
CA GLN A 207 10.87 3.07 -4.21
C GLN A 207 10.31 4.48 -4.47
N THR A 208 10.95 5.24 -5.37
CA THR A 208 10.56 6.60 -5.70
C THR A 208 10.77 6.88 -7.18
N LEU A 209 9.81 7.57 -7.81
CA LEU A 209 9.91 8.12 -9.16
C LEU A 209 9.82 9.64 -9.11
N GLU A 210 10.89 10.32 -9.49
CA GLU A 210 10.90 11.78 -9.67
C GLU A 210 10.27 12.13 -11.02
N VAL A 211 9.11 12.79 -10.99
CA VAL A 211 8.38 13.20 -12.21
C VAL A 211 8.83 14.58 -12.67
N ASP A 212 8.86 15.53 -11.75
CA ASP A 212 9.30 16.91 -11.99
C ASP A 212 9.79 17.57 -10.68
N GLU A 213 10.17 18.85 -10.73
CA GLU A 213 10.71 19.59 -9.56
C GLU A 213 9.75 19.64 -8.35
N PHE A 214 8.46 19.37 -8.54
CA PHE A 214 7.41 19.48 -7.53
C PHE A 214 6.69 18.16 -7.24
N ARG A 215 6.95 17.10 -8.03
CA ARG A 215 6.24 15.83 -7.96
C ARG A 215 7.22 14.66 -7.89
N SER A 216 7.16 13.95 -6.78
CA SER A 216 7.80 12.67 -6.56
C SER A 216 6.73 11.65 -6.17
N ILE A 217 6.78 10.45 -6.76
CA ILE A 217 5.82 9.36 -6.54
C ILE A 217 6.48 8.31 -5.65
N SER A 218 5.90 8.05 -4.49
CA SER A 218 6.34 6.97 -3.59
C SER A 218 5.64 5.64 -3.92
N PHE A 219 6.36 4.52 -3.88
CA PHE A 219 5.78 3.19 -4.08
C PHE A 219 5.66 2.44 -2.75
N PHE A 220 4.46 1.92 -2.45
CA PHE A 220 4.21 1.12 -1.25
C PHE A 220 3.67 -0.28 -1.57
N SER A 221 4.23 -1.30 -0.94
CA SER A 221 3.71 -2.65 -0.93
C SER A 221 2.53 -2.78 0.04
N LEU A 222 1.47 -3.46 -0.41
CA LEU A 222 0.37 -3.89 0.43
C LEU A 222 0.72 -5.24 1.05
N ILE A 223 0.92 -5.25 2.37
CA ILE A 223 1.22 -6.45 3.15
C ILE A 223 -0.03 -6.86 3.92
N PRO A 224 -0.73 -7.94 3.54
CA PRO A 224 -1.84 -8.48 4.31
C PRO A 224 -1.36 -8.98 5.68
N ILE A 225 -2.05 -8.54 6.74
CA ILE A 225 -1.75 -8.92 8.13
C ILE A 225 -2.99 -9.48 8.83
N TYR A 226 -2.72 -10.34 9.82
CA TYR A 226 -3.76 -10.92 10.68
C TYR A 226 -4.28 -9.91 11.70
N ARG A 227 -5.42 -10.23 12.30
CA ARG A 227 -6.05 -9.38 13.32
C ARG A 227 -5.13 -9.15 14.52
N ASP A 228 -4.50 -10.20 15.02
CA ASP A 228 -3.59 -10.12 16.16
C ASP A 228 -2.33 -9.30 15.83
N GLU A 229 -1.76 -9.44 14.64
CA GLU A 229 -0.65 -8.60 14.14
C GLU A 229 -1.04 -7.12 14.11
N MET A 230 -2.24 -6.82 13.61
CA MET A 230 -2.79 -5.45 13.59
C MET A 230 -3.00 -4.91 15.01
N GLU A 231 -3.65 -5.69 15.88
CA GLU A 231 -3.89 -5.32 17.28
C GLU A 231 -2.57 -5.12 18.04
N PHE A 232 -1.57 -5.95 17.77
CA PHE A 232 -0.22 -5.82 18.31
C PHE A 232 0.44 -4.52 17.85
N LYS A 233 0.36 -4.14 16.57
CA LYS A 233 0.84 -2.83 16.09
C LYS A 233 0.10 -1.67 16.74
N LEU A 234 -1.22 -1.76 16.89
CA LEU A 234 -2.01 -0.73 17.58
C LEU A 234 -1.60 -0.58 19.05
N LYS A 235 -1.12 -1.67 19.67
CA LYS A 235 -0.69 -1.68 21.07
C LYS A 235 0.78 -1.30 21.28
N HIS A 236 1.67 -1.81 20.44
CA HIS A 236 3.13 -1.77 20.64
C HIS A 236 3.86 -0.88 19.63
N GLY A 237 3.20 -0.50 18.53
CA GLY A 237 3.79 0.32 17.47
C GLY A 237 4.25 -0.54 16.28
N LEU A 238 4.71 0.13 15.23
CA LEU A 238 5.16 -0.52 14.01
C LEU A 238 6.53 -1.20 14.18
N ASP A 239 7.51 -0.51 14.77
CA ASP A 239 8.88 -1.04 14.90
C ASP A 239 8.94 -2.45 15.56
N PRO A 240 8.20 -2.73 16.66
CA PRO A 240 8.18 -4.07 17.23
C PRO A 240 7.53 -5.13 16.32
N LEU A 241 6.50 -4.75 15.55
CA LEU A 241 5.89 -5.68 14.58
C LEU A 241 6.88 -5.99 13.45
N LEU A 242 7.61 -4.99 12.96
CA LEU A 242 8.64 -5.19 11.94
C LEU A 242 9.78 -6.09 12.44
N THR A 243 10.17 -5.98 13.72
CA THR A 243 11.14 -6.92 14.31
C THR A 243 10.64 -8.37 14.26
N LEU A 244 9.36 -8.60 14.54
CA LEU A 244 8.78 -9.95 14.42
C LEU A 244 8.70 -10.41 12.97
N PHE A 245 8.43 -9.51 12.03
CA PHE A 245 8.45 -9.83 10.59
C PHE A 245 9.84 -10.25 10.14
N ASP A 246 10.90 -9.56 10.60
CA ASP A 246 12.28 -9.96 10.31
C ASP A 246 12.62 -11.33 10.93
N GLU A 247 12.21 -11.57 12.17
CA GLU A 247 12.46 -12.84 12.88
C GLU A 247 11.73 -14.04 12.24
N CYS A 248 10.56 -13.79 11.65
CA CYS A 248 9.73 -14.78 10.97
C CYS A 248 9.92 -14.80 9.43
N GLU A 249 10.87 -14.02 8.90
CA GLU A 249 11.16 -13.93 7.46
C GLU A 249 9.93 -13.55 6.61
N VAL A 250 9.09 -12.64 7.10
CA VAL A 250 7.96 -12.09 6.34
C VAL A 250 8.48 -11.12 5.28
N ASP A 251 8.14 -11.38 4.02
CA ASP A 251 8.50 -10.54 2.88
C ASP A 251 7.26 -9.94 2.17
N ASP A 252 7.48 -9.37 0.98
CA ASP A 252 6.43 -8.71 0.19
C ASP A 252 5.46 -9.69 -0.49
N VAL A 253 5.84 -10.97 -0.66
CA VAL A 253 5.05 -11.95 -1.41
C VAL A 253 3.93 -12.47 -0.53
N ILE A 254 2.69 -12.36 -1.01
CA ILE A 254 1.53 -12.90 -0.28
C ILE A 254 1.68 -14.42 -0.16
N ASN A 255 1.89 -14.87 1.07
CA ASN A 255 1.94 -16.28 1.43
C ASN A 255 0.69 -16.66 2.23
N LEU A 256 -0.25 -17.37 1.60
CA LEU A 256 -1.48 -17.85 2.26
C LEU A 256 -1.22 -18.96 3.28
N GLU A 257 -0.06 -19.63 3.21
CA GLU A 257 0.32 -20.71 4.11
C GLU A 257 1.05 -20.20 5.37
N ARG A 258 1.44 -18.92 5.42
CA ARG A 258 2.07 -18.35 6.60
C ARG A 258 1.07 -18.33 7.76
N GLY A 259 1.57 -18.43 8.99
CA GLY A 259 0.79 -18.12 10.19
C GLY A 259 0.97 -16.66 10.61
N SER A 260 0.25 -16.26 11.65
CA SER A 260 0.53 -15.01 12.36
C SER A 260 1.92 -15.08 13.00
N VAL A 261 2.66 -13.98 12.97
CA VAL A 261 3.96 -13.88 13.69
C VAL A 261 3.80 -13.85 15.22
N LEU A 262 2.57 -13.84 15.73
CA LEU A 262 2.25 -13.85 17.16
C LEU A 262 1.75 -15.20 17.68
N THR A 263 1.46 -16.15 16.80
CA THR A 263 1.13 -17.51 17.25
C THR A 263 2.40 -18.21 17.74
N GLU A 264 2.39 -18.68 19.00
CA GLU A 264 3.48 -19.53 19.52
C GLU A 264 3.61 -20.79 18.64
N THR A 265 4.80 -21.03 18.09
CA THR A 265 5.20 -22.29 17.43
C THR A 265 5.10 -23.49 18.36
#